data_AF-A0AAD1E860-F1
#
_entry.id   AF-A0AAD1E860-F1
#
_cell.length_a   1.000
_cell.length_b   1.000
_cell.length_c   1.000
_cell.angle_alpha   90.00
_cell.angle_beta   90.00
_cell.angle_gamma   90.00
#
_symmetry.space_group_name_H-M   'P 1'
#
loop_
_entity.id
_entity.type
_entity.pdbx_description
1 polymer ?
#
loop_
_entity_poly.entity_id
_entity_poly.type
_entity_poly.pdbx_seq_one_letter_code
_entity_poly.pdbx_strand_id
1 'polypeptide(L)'
;MIQPRQALKQTLSAKLNQVVNDGLMLPGVVALENKAALLEQLVESIRRVDYVAAIASRPISPNRADPGSDYFDPIRAAVLKAQAGELEEASWLIFLATHFGKANRTGWLLIKDVYGNLGAGHNWTWPLVSTDPVAMSTWIGRNHAVLRSGGRKFGNHRKYESLDPAKSNSTGEIIESYVNWVMQHGSHAGLFTNALTQSGNNPRAAFGVLYRSMGAVKRFGRTGKFDYLTMISKVGISTIVADSTYMAEATGPLKGARLLFGGATTSNLSAVVLEQKIQHLDSFLRVGMQVIEDALCNWQKSPGRFLRFRG
;
A
#
# COMPACT_ATOMS: atom_id res chain seq x y z
N MET A 1 -10.99 14.86 -14.81
CA MET A 1 -11.61 15.89 -13.95
C MET A 1 -12.08 15.18 -12.67
N ILE A 2 -11.59 15.57 -11.49
CA ILE A 2 -11.99 14.92 -10.23
C ILE A 2 -13.48 15.24 -10.01
N GLN A 3 -14.34 14.22 -9.94
CA GLN A 3 -15.77 14.45 -9.68
C GLN A 3 -15.95 15.19 -8.34
N PRO A 4 -16.89 16.15 -8.25
CA PRO A 4 -17.22 16.77 -6.99
C PRO A 4 -17.57 15.72 -5.93
N ARG A 5 -17.04 15.88 -4.71
CA ARG A 5 -17.23 14.94 -3.59
C ARG A 5 -18.70 14.53 -3.42
N GLN A 6 -19.60 15.51 -3.52
CA GLN A 6 -21.03 15.29 -3.35
C GLN A 6 -21.64 14.44 -4.46
N ALA A 7 -21.24 14.68 -5.72
CA ALA A 7 -21.70 13.90 -6.86
C ALA A 7 -21.23 12.44 -6.75
N LEU A 8 -19.95 12.24 -6.41
CA LEU A 8 -19.39 10.90 -6.21
C LEU A 8 -20.12 10.14 -5.09
N LYS A 9 -20.41 10.82 -3.97
CA LYS A 9 -21.17 10.24 -2.86
C LYS A 9 -22.59 9.83 -3.28
N GLN A 10 -23.28 10.67 -4.05
CA GLN A 10 -24.61 10.36 -4.58
C GLN A 10 -24.59 9.15 -5.52
N THR A 11 -23.62 9.10 -6.44
CA THR A 11 -23.43 7.95 -7.34
C THR A 11 -23.16 6.66 -6.56
N LEU A 12 -22.28 6.69 -5.56
CA LEU A 12 -22.02 5.52 -4.72
C LEU A 12 -23.25 5.10 -3.90
N SER A 13 -24.01 6.07 -3.39
CA SER A 13 -25.25 5.77 -2.66
C SER A 13 -26.29 5.11 -3.57
N ALA A 14 -26.42 5.56 -4.81
CA ALA A 14 -27.33 4.96 -5.79
C ALA A 14 -26.90 3.52 -6.13
N LYS A 15 -25.59 3.28 -6.33
CA LYS A 15 -25.05 1.93 -6.57
C LYS A 15 -25.21 0.98 -5.37
N LEU A 16 -25.08 1.50 -4.14
CA LEU A 16 -25.38 0.72 -2.93
C LEU A 16 -26.87 0.37 -2.82
N ASN A 17 -27.77 1.27 -3.22
CA ASN A 17 -29.20 0.93 -3.28
C ASN A 17 -29.46 -0.14 -4.35
N GLN A 18 -28.82 -0.01 -5.51
CA GLN A 18 -28.98 -0.96 -6.61
C GLN A 18 -28.56 -2.38 -6.21
N VAL A 19 -27.40 -2.55 -5.55
CA VAL A 19 -26.94 -3.89 -5.14
C VAL A 19 -27.84 -4.52 -4.07
N VAL A 20 -28.46 -3.70 -3.20
CA VAL A 20 -29.45 -4.18 -2.23
C VAL A 20 -30.73 -4.62 -2.93
N ASN A 21 -31.18 -3.87 -3.93
CA ASN A 21 -32.35 -4.23 -4.75
C ASN A 21 -32.10 -5.50 -5.58
N ASP A 22 -30.84 -5.78 -5.94
CA ASP A 22 -30.40 -7.03 -6.59
C ASP A 22 -30.29 -8.22 -5.62
N GLY A 23 -30.62 -8.02 -4.34
CA GLY A 23 -30.71 -9.07 -3.33
C GLY A 23 -29.49 -9.20 -2.41
N LEU A 24 -28.46 -8.37 -2.56
CA LEU A 24 -27.32 -8.39 -1.65
C LEU A 24 -27.69 -7.72 -0.31
N MET A 25 -27.76 -8.52 0.74
CA MET A 25 -28.04 -8.03 2.08
C MET A 25 -26.85 -7.26 2.66
N LEU A 26 -27.09 -6.00 3.04
CA LEU A 26 -26.11 -5.11 3.68
C LEU A 26 -26.60 -4.64 5.07
N PRO A 27 -26.79 -5.54 6.05
CA PRO A 27 -27.32 -5.19 7.37
C PRO A 27 -26.50 -4.11 8.09
N GLY A 28 -25.19 -4.03 7.83
CA GLY A 28 -24.32 -3.03 8.46
C GLY A 28 -24.63 -1.58 8.09
N VAL A 29 -25.38 -1.33 7.01
CA VAL A 29 -25.71 0.01 6.51
C VAL A 29 -27.21 0.30 6.54
N VAL A 30 -27.99 -0.49 7.28
CA VAL A 30 -29.43 -0.22 7.52
C VAL A 30 -29.59 1.10 8.27
N ALA A 31 -28.75 1.34 9.29
CA ALA A 31 -28.71 2.62 9.99
C ALA A 31 -28.17 3.72 9.06
N LEU A 32 -28.86 4.87 9.02
CA LEU A 32 -28.56 5.96 8.09
C LEU A 32 -27.16 6.54 8.33
N GLU A 33 -26.77 6.68 9.59
CA GLU A 33 -25.45 7.13 10.02
C GLU A 33 -24.35 6.17 9.58
N ASN A 34 -24.60 4.87 9.62
CA ASN A 34 -23.66 3.86 9.17
C ASN A 34 -23.42 3.93 7.67
N LYS A 35 -24.52 4.03 6.90
CA LYS A 35 -24.47 4.22 5.46
C LYS A 35 -23.74 5.50 5.07
N ALA A 36 -24.09 6.60 5.73
CA ALA A 36 -23.48 7.90 5.47
C ALA A 36 -21.96 7.86 5.73
N ALA A 37 -21.52 7.26 6.84
CA ALA A 37 -20.11 7.13 7.16
C ALA A 37 -19.37 6.20 6.20
N LEU A 38 -19.95 5.05 5.81
CA LEU A 38 -19.33 4.16 4.82
C LEU A 38 -19.13 4.88 3.48
N LEU A 39 -20.14 5.62 3.02
CA LEU A 39 -20.05 6.41 1.79
C LEU A 39 -18.94 7.45 1.86
N GLU A 40 -18.77 8.13 2.99
CA GLU A 40 -17.66 9.07 3.17
C GLU A 40 -16.30 8.36 3.17
N GLN A 41 -16.19 7.17 3.76
CA GLN A 41 -14.97 6.38 3.71
C GLN A 41 -14.64 5.92 2.29
N LEU A 42 -15.63 5.46 1.51
CA LEU A 42 -15.45 5.12 0.10
C LEU A 42 -14.95 6.33 -0.71
N VAL A 43 -15.58 7.49 -0.52
CA VAL A 43 -15.17 8.73 -1.20
C VAL A 43 -13.75 9.14 -0.82
N GLU A 44 -13.39 9.10 0.47
CA GLU A 44 -12.03 9.41 0.91
C GLU A 44 -11.00 8.41 0.34
N SER A 45 -11.34 7.12 0.32
CA SER A 45 -10.48 6.07 -0.26
C SER A 45 -10.27 6.24 -1.77
N ILE A 46 -11.32 6.53 -2.54
CA ILE A 46 -11.21 6.85 -3.99
C ILE A 46 -10.26 8.04 -4.17
N ARG A 47 -10.49 9.12 -3.43
CA ARG A 47 -9.66 10.32 -3.53
C ARG A 47 -8.21 10.08 -3.14
N ARG A 48 -7.93 9.19 -2.18
CA ARG A 48 -6.56 8.81 -1.81
C ARG A 48 -5.84 8.04 -2.91
N VAL A 49 -6.56 7.13 -3.58
CA VAL A 49 -6.02 6.40 -4.73
C VAL A 49 -5.76 7.39 -5.89
N ASP A 50 -6.75 8.22 -6.22
CA ASP A 50 -6.66 9.23 -7.28
C ASP A 50 -5.59 10.29 -6.99
N TYR A 51 -5.35 10.62 -5.73
CA TYR A 51 -4.38 11.65 -5.33
C TYR A 51 -2.96 11.30 -5.79
N VAL A 52 -2.57 10.02 -5.76
CA VAL A 52 -1.23 9.61 -6.21
C VAL A 52 -1.11 9.79 -7.72
N ALA A 53 -2.12 9.36 -8.48
CA ALA A 53 -2.17 9.58 -9.93
C ALA A 53 -2.20 11.08 -10.29
N ALA A 54 -2.91 11.90 -9.50
CA ALA A 54 -2.98 13.34 -9.68
C ALA A 54 -1.68 14.07 -9.27
N ILE A 55 -0.89 13.53 -8.34
CA ILE A 55 0.47 14.01 -8.09
C ILE A 55 1.34 13.72 -9.30
N ALA A 56 1.25 12.53 -9.87
CA ALA A 56 2.03 12.14 -11.04
C ALA A 56 1.71 12.97 -12.29
N SER A 57 0.57 13.66 -12.36
CA SER A 57 0.27 14.56 -13.50
C SER A 57 0.72 16.00 -13.30
N ARG A 58 1.36 16.33 -12.17
CA ARG A 58 1.82 17.69 -11.84
C ARG A 58 3.35 17.76 -11.81
N PRO A 59 3.94 18.95 -12.05
CA PRO A 59 5.36 19.15 -11.79
C PRO A 59 5.70 18.82 -10.34
N ILE A 60 6.63 17.89 -10.15
CA ILE A 60 7.18 17.53 -8.84
C ILE A 60 8.57 18.16 -8.75
N SER A 61 8.84 18.87 -7.65
CA SER A 61 10.18 19.44 -7.42
C SER A 61 11.24 18.32 -7.35
N PRO A 62 12.38 18.44 -8.05
CA PRO A 62 13.50 17.49 -7.95
C PRO A 62 14.00 17.28 -6.52
N ASN A 63 13.87 18.29 -5.65
CA ASN A 63 14.20 18.23 -4.23
C ASN A 63 13.37 17.19 -3.44
N ARG A 64 12.33 16.60 -4.04
CA ARG A 64 11.60 15.46 -3.46
C ARG A 64 12.37 14.15 -3.55
N ALA A 65 13.30 14.03 -4.50
CA ALA A 65 14.15 12.85 -4.71
C ALA A 65 15.50 12.93 -3.98
N ASP A 66 15.90 14.13 -3.56
CA ASP A 66 17.15 14.35 -2.82
C ASP A 66 16.95 14.08 -1.31
N PRO A 67 17.60 13.06 -0.72
CA PRO A 67 17.54 12.82 0.72
C PRO A 67 18.32 13.83 1.55
N GLY A 68 19.09 14.75 0.97
CA GLY A 68 19.63 15.92 1.67
C GLY A 68 18.56 16.97 1.95
N SER A 69 17.55 17.07 1.09
CA SER A 69 16.50 18.07 1.14
C SER A 69 15.43 17.79 2.21
N ASP A 70 14.91 18.85 2.84
CA ASP A 70 13.76 18.77 3.77
C ASP A 70 12.45 18.42 3.07
N TYR A 71 12.43 18.53 1.75
CA TYR A 71 11.29 18.13 0.94
C TYR A 71 11.30 16.64 0.59
N PHE A 72 12.34 15.86 0.93
CA PHE A 72 12.42 14.44 0.57
C PHE A 72 11.10 13.70 0.83
N ASP A 73 10.61 13.01 -0.20
CA ASP A 73 9.39 12.22 -0.17
C ASP A 73 9.56 11.02 -1.10
N PRO A 74 9.77 9.80 -0.57
CA PRO A 74 10.14 8.64 -1.37
C PRO A 74 9.04 8.24 -2.37
N ILE A 75 7.77 8.56 -2.10
CA ILE A 75 6.68 8.28 -3.05
C ILE A 75 6.78 9.25 -4.23
N ARG A 76 7.02 10.54 -3.98
CA ARG A 76 7.20 11.53 -5.06
C ARG A 76 8.51 11.33 -5.81
N ALA A 77 9.56 10.91 -5.12
CA ALA A 77 10.83 10.50 -5.71
C ALA A 77 10.62 9.32 -6.67
N ALA A 78 9.87 8.29 -6.26
CA ALA A 78 9.54 7.17 -7.13
C ALA A 78 8.73 7.59 -8.36
N VAL A 79 7.79 8.53 -8.23
CA VAL A 79 7.06 9.09 -9.38
C VAL A 79 8.01 9.80 -10.35
N LEU A 80 8.92 10.64 -9.86
CA LEU A 80 9.93 11.30 -10.71
C LEU A 80 10.80 10.27 -11.44
N LYS A 81 11.25 9.23 -10.74
CA LYS A 81 12.06 8.15 -11.31
C LYS A 81 11.28 7.35 -12.36
N ALA A 82 10.03 7.01 -12.09
CA ALA A 82 9.17 6.31 -13.06
C ALA A 82 8.93 7.15 -14.32
N GLN A 83 8.70 8.46 -14.18
CA GLN A 83 8.54 9.38 -15.32
C GLN A 83 9.81 9.51 -16.17
N ALA A 84 10.99 9.37 -15.55
CA ALA A 84 12.27 9.34 -16.23
C ALA A 84 12.62 7.97 -16.85
N GLY A 85 11.75 6.96 -16.70
CA GLY A 85 12.02 5.59 -17.14
C GLY A 85 12.93 4.79 -16.20
N GLU A 86 13.32 5.34 -15.05
CA GLU A 86 14.15 4.69 -14.02
C GLU A 86 13.29 3.77 -13.12
N LEU A 87 12.65 2.76 -13.72
CA LEU A 87 11.67 1.89 -13.05
C LEU A 87 12.26 1.09 -11.88
N GLU A 88 13.53 0.72 -11.97
CA GLU A 88 14.23 -0.03 -10.93
C GLU A 88 14.38 0.81 -9.64
N GLU A 89 14.86 2.04 -9.78
CA GLU A 89 14.99 2.98 -8.66
C GLU A 89 13.62 3.38 -8.10
N ALA A 90 12.62 3.57 -8.98
CA ALA A 90 11.26 3.86 -8.57
C ALA A 90 10.67 2.73 -7.71
N SER A 91 10.84 1.48 -8.14
CA SER A 91 10.37 0.29 -7.40
C SER A 91 11.06 0.17 -6.05
N TRP A 92 12.38 0.39 -6.02
CA TRP A 92 13.17 0.39 -4.80
C TRP A 92 12.70 1.43 -3.79
N LEU A 93 12.48 2.68 -4.21
CA LEU A 93 11.95 3.74 -3.36
C LEU A 93 10.55 3.42 -2.81
N ILE A 94 9.70 2.74 -3.59
CA ILE A 94 8.37 2.29 -3.12
C ILE A 94 8.47 1.13 -2.12
N PHE A 95 9.40 0.20 -2.32
CA PHE A 95 9.69 -0.82 -1.31
C PHE A 95 10.15 -0.18 0.00
N LEU A 96 11.12 0.74 -0.05
CA LEU A 96 11.58 1.47 1.13
C LEU A 96 10.45 2.24 1.81
N ALA A 97 9.67 3.00 1.05
CA ALA A 97 8.49 3.74 1.52
C ALA A 97 7.51 2.82 2.27
N THR A 98 7.28 1.62 1.74
CA THR A 98 6.36 0.63 2.31
C THR A 98 6.94 -0.05 3.54
N HIS A 99 8.21 -0.45 3.49
CA HIS A 99 8.88 -1.16 4.60
C HIS A 99 9.02 -0.29 5.84
N PHE A 100 9.45 0.96 5.67
CA PHE A 100 9.65 1.88 6.78
C PHE A 100 8.35 2.58 7.19
N GLY A 101 7.50 2.93 6.23
CA GLY A 101 6.29 3.70 6.45
C GLY A 101 6.56 5.15 6.85
N LYS A 102 5.50 5.98 6.81
CA LYS A 102 5.56 7.37 7.25
C LYS A 102 5.26 7.47 8.74
N ALA A 103 6.16 8.06 9.52
CA ALA A 103 5.92 8.32 10.94
C ALA A 103 5.05 9.57 11.12
N ASN A 104 4.11 9.53 12.06
CA ASN A 104 3.17 10.64 12.30
C ASN A 104 3.84 11.96 12.70
N ARG A 105 4.96 11.89 13.44
CA ARG A 105 5.67 13.07 13.95
C ARG A 105 6.88 13.46 13.09
N THR A 106 7.63 12.47 12.61
CA THR A 106 8.90 12.69 11.90
C THR A 106 8.81 12.43 10.40
N GLY A 107 7.62 12.15 9.88
CA GLY A 107 7.38 11.99 8.44
C GLY A 107 8.25 10.88 7.85
N TRP A 108 9.06 11.25 6.85
CA TRP A 108 9.94 10.34 6.11
C TRP A 108 11.37 10.29 6.66
N LEU A 109 11.65 10.87 7.84
CA LEU A 109 13.01 11.04 8.36
C LEU A 109 13.83 9.74 8.42
N LEU A 110 13.23 8.63 8.88
CA LEU A 110 13.95 7.36 8.93
C LEU A 110 14.36 6.88 7.52
N ILE A 111 13.48 7.02 6.52
CA ILE A 111 13.81 6.64 5.14
C ILE A 111 14.81 7.61 4.54
N LYS A 112 14.64 8.92 4.77
CA LYS A 112 15.59 9.97 4.36
C LYS A 112 17.00 9.58 4.77
N ASP A 113 17.17 9.22 6.04
CA ASP A 113 18.47 8.91 6.61
C ASP A 113 19.01 7.52 6.22
N VAL A 114 18.13 6.52 6.06
CA VAL A 114 18.55 5.20 5.56
C VAL A 114 18.94 5.28 4.09
N TYR A 115 18.07 5.82 3.22
CA TYR A 115 18.33 5.93 1.78
C TYR A 115 19.49 6.87 1.47
N GLY A 116 19.55 8.03 2.12
CA GLY A 116 20.61 9.02 1.95
C GLY A 116 21.90 8.72 2.70
N ASN A 117 22.04 7.52 3.29
CA ASN A 117 23.25 7.10 4.00
C ASN A 117 23.69 8.12 5.06
N LEU A 118 22.75 8.65 5.86
CA LEU A 118 23.00 9.71 6.85
C LEU A 118 23.76 10.94 6.29
N GLY A 119 23.64 11.20 4.99
CA GLY A 119 24.32 12.31 4.30
C GLY A 119 25.79 12.03 3.92
N ALA A 120 26.27 10.79 4.00
CA ALA A 120 27.68 10.43 3.77
C ALA A 120 28.11 10.38 2.28
N GLY A 121 27.46 11.16 1.41
CA GLY A 121 27.90 11.42 0.03
C GLY A 121 27.44 10.42 -1.04
N HIS A 122 26.69 9.37 -0.69
CA HIS A 122 25.99 8.54 -1.66
C HIS A 122 24.64 8.07 -1.12
N ASN A 123 23.73 7.70 -2.02
CA ASN A 123 22.46 7.08 -1.67
C ASN A 123 22.55 5.56 -1.84
N TRP A 124 21.86 4.80 -0.98
CA TRP A 124 21.62 3.38 -1.19
C TRP A 124 20.62 3.18 -2.33
N THR A 125 21.09 3.40 -3.56
CA THR A 125 20.33 3.22 -4.81
C THR A 125 20.17 1.74 -5.16
N TRP A 126 19.24 1.44 -6.05
CA TRP A 126 19.01 0.07 -6.51
C TRP A 126 20.28 -0.60 -7.06
N PRO A 127 21.08 0.01 -7.96
CA PRO A 127 22.29 -0.63 -8.47
C PRO A 127 23.28 -1.04 -7.38
N LEU A 128 23.42 -0.26 -6.31
CA LEU A 128 24.29 -0.60 -5.18
C LEU A 128 23.71 -1.77 -4.38
N VAL A 129 22.42 -1.68 -4.03
CA VAL A 129 21.76 -2.63 -3.13
C VAL A 129 21.48 -3.97 -3.83
N SER A 130 21.23 -3.98 -5.14
CA SER A 130 21.00 -5.21 -5.91
C SER A 130 22.27 -6.04 -6.10
N THR A 131 23.44 -5.39 -6.13
CA THR A 131 24.74 -6.07 -6.30
C THR A 131 25.30 -6.55 -4.97
N ASP A 132 25.14 -5.78 -3.89
CA ASP A 132 25.58 -6.17 -2.56
C ASP A 132 24.54 -5.75 -1.49
N PRO A 133 23.46 -6.53 -1.32
CA PRO A 133 22.45 -6.23 -0.31
C PRO A 133 22.99 -6.36 1.12
N VAL A 134 24.05 -7.16 1.31
CA VAL A 134 24.70 -7.38 2.61
C VAL A 134 25.45 -6.12 3.06
N ALA A 135 26.01 -5.33 2.13
CA ALA A 135 26.62 -4.05 2.46
C ALA A 135 25.63 -3.07 3.12
N MET A 136 24.42 -2.95 2.58
CA MET A 136 23.38 -2.09 3.18
C MET A 136 22.94 -2.63 4.54
N SER A 137 22.73 -3.94 4.64
CA SER A 137 22.39 -4.64 5.89
C SER A 137 23.43 -4.38 6.99
N THR A 138 24.71 -4.55 6.66
CA THR A 138 25.85 -4.27 7.54
C THR A 138 25.90 -2.80 7.94
N TRP A 139 25.68 -1.89 7.00
CA TRP A 139 25.66 -0.46 7.27
C TRP A 139 24.52 -0.08 8.23
N ILE A 140 23.30 -0.59 8.01
CA ILE A 140 22.17 -0.38 8.92
C ILE A 140 22.54 -0.89 10.32
N GLY A 141 23.13 -2.09 10.41
CA GLY A 141 23.57 -2.68 11.67
C GLY A 141 24.59 -1.81 12.42
N ARG A 142 25.59 -1.27 11.72
CA ARG A 142 26.60 -0.36 12.32
C ARG A 142 26.00 0.97 12.78
N ASN A 143 24.98 1.46 12.07
CA ASN A 143 24.38 2.78 12.32
C ASN A 143 23.06 2.72 13.09
N HIS A 144 22.61 1.54 13.52
CA HIS A 144 21.26 1.36 14.09
C HIS A 144 21.02 2.23 15.33
N ALA A 145 22.04 2.49 16.16
CA ALA A 145 21.93 3.36 17.33
C ALA A 145 21.61 4.81 16.92
N VAL A 146 22.30 5.33 15.90
CA VAL A 146 22.04 6.66 15.32
C VAL A 146 20.66 6.70 14.66
N LEU A 147 20.31 5.65 13.92
CA LEU A 147 19.01 5.54 13.24
C LEU A 147 17.83 5.36 14.22
N ARG A 148 18.07 5.01 15.49
CA ARG A 148 17.05 4.98 16.55
C ARG A 148 16.99 6.27 17.38
N SER A 149 17.98 7.15 17.24
CA SER A 149 18.00 8.44 17.93
C SER A 149 17.26 9.53 17.12
N GLY A 150 17.04 10.70 17.71
CA GLY A 150 16.48 11.86 16.99
C GLY A 150 15.02 11.72 16.53
N GLY A 151 14.26 10.79 17.11
CA GLY A 151 12.83 10.61 16.79
C GLY A 151 12.52 9.83 15.51
N ARG A 152 13.55 9.28 14.85
CA ARG A 152 13.41 8.35 13.73
C ARG A 152 12.61 7.12 14.13
N LYS A 153 11.52 6.85 13.43
CA LYS A 153 10.61 5.75 13.74
C LYS A 153 10.02 5.18 12.47
N PHE A 154 9.71 3.89 12.52
CA PHE A 154 8.83 3.26 11.56
C PHE A 154 7.42 3.87 11.64
N GLY A 155 6.71 3.87 10.53
CA GLY A 155 5.29 4.19 10.47
C GLY A 155 4.42 3.18 11.22
N ASN A 156 3.16 3.54 11.46
CA ASN A 156 2.27 2.74 12.31
C ASN A 156 2.07 1.30 11.83
N HIS A 157 1.99 1.09 10.51
CA HIS A 157 1.87 -0.25 9.90
C HIS A 157 3.14 -1.10 10.00
N ARG A 158 4.28 -0.50 10.35
CA ARG A 158 5.62 -1.12 10.37
C ARG A 158 6.31 -1.00 11.74
N LYS A 159 5.57 -0.60 12.78
CA LYS A 159 6.08 -0.35 14.14
C LYS A 159 6.73 -1.56 14.83
N TYR A 160 6.54 -2.76 14.29
CA TYR A 160 7.13 -4.00 14.80
C TYR A 160 8.38 -4.44 14.03
N GLU A 161 8.84 -3.67 13.05
CA GLU A 161 10.11 -3.93 12.37
C GLU A 161 11.28 -3.39 13.18
N SER A 162 12.48 -3.93 12.94
CA SER A 162 13.68 -3.58 13.71
C SER A 162 14.84 -3.17 12.80
N LEU A 163 15.67 -2.26 13.30
CA LEU A 163 16.99 -1.93 12.72
C LEU A 163 18.12 -2.72 13.36
N ASP A 164 17.83 -3.40 14.48
CA ASP A 164 18.80 -4.20 15.23
C ASP A 164 19.11 -5.48 14.46
N PRO A 165 20.38 -5.70 14.05
CA PRO A 165 20.78 -6.87 13.25
C PRO A 165 20.68 -8.19 14.03
N ALA A 166 20.61 -8.15 15.37
CA ALA A 166 20.50 -9.36 16.19
C ALA A 166 19.07 -9.91 16.25
N LYS A 167 18.07 -9.21 15.70
CA LYS A 167 16.67 -9.65 15.74
C LYS A 167 16.25 -10.31 14.43
N SER A 168 15.40 -11.33 14.54
CA SER A 168 14.80 -12.04 13.40
C SER A 168 13.82 -11.20 12.57
N ASN A 169 13.52 -9.98 12.99
CA ASN A 169 12.77 -8.96 12.24
C ASN A 169 13.67 -7.78 11.84
N SER A 170 14.97 -8.03 11.66
CA SER A 170 15.93 -7.02 11.22
C SER A 170 15.63 -6.54 9.80
N THR A 171 15.80 -5.25 9.57
CA THR A 171 15.58 -4.63 8.26
C THR A 171 16.59 -5.14 7.23
N GLY A 172 17.80 -5.49 7.65
CA GLY A 172 18.81 -6.10 6.78
C GLY A 172 18.32 -7.39 6.12
N GLU A 173 17.83 -8.35 6.91
CA GLU A 173 17.28 -9.61 6.38
C GLU A 173 16.09 -9.40 5.44
N ILE A 174 15.26 -8.39 5.72
CA ILE A 174 14.09 -8.06 4.89
C ILE A 174 14.54 -7.52 3.54
N ILE A 175 15.52 -6.59 3.52
CA ILE A 175 16.10 -6.04 2.29
C ILE A 175 16.76 -7.15 1.46
N GLU A 176 17.57 -8.01 2.08
CA GLU A 176 18.22 -9.12 1.38
C GLU A 176 17.17 -10.07 0.75
N SER A 177 16.11 -10.42 1.49
CA SER A 177 15.04 -11.26 0.95
C SER A 177 14.26 -10.58 -0.19
N TYR A 178 14.10 -9.26 -0.14
CA TYR A 178 13.47 -8.48 -1.21
C TYR A 178 14.32 -8.46 -2.48
N VAL A 179 15.62 -8.17 -2.33
CA VAL A 179 16.57 -8.18 -3.46
C VAL A 179 16.60 -9.55 -4.11
N ASN A 180 16.70 -10.62 -3.31
CA ASN A 180 16.65 -11.99 -3.84
C ASN A 180 15.37 -12.29 -4.61
N TRP A 181 14.20 -11.86 -4.13
CA TRP A 181 12.92 -12.03 -4.82
C TRP A 181 12.88 -11.32 -6.17
N VAL A 182 13.38 -10.08 -6.25
CA VAL A 182 13.45 -9.34 -7.51
C VAL A 182 14.45 -9.97 -8.47
N MET A 183 15.65 -10.31 -7.97
CA MET A 183 16.75 -10.81 -8.78
C MET A 183 16.54 -12.23 -9.33
N GLN A 184 15.58 -13.00 -8.79
CA GLN A 184 15.10 -14.23 -9.44
C GLN A 184 14.58 -14.00 -10.87
N HIS A 185 14.20 -12.76 -11.18
CA HIS A 185 13.76 -12.33 -12.51
C HIS A 185 14.73 -11.33 -13.16
N GLY A 186 15.92 -11.15 -12.59
CA GLY A 186 16.98 -10.25 -13.05
C GLY A 186 16.75 -8.75 -12.81
N SER A 187 15.50 -8.29 -12.70
CA SER A 187 15.15 -6.88 -12.47
C SER A 187 13.68 -6.74 -12.02
N HIS A 188 13.29 -5.57 -11.52
CA HIS A 188 11.88 -5.27 -11.23
C HIS A 188 11.04 -5.31 -12.51
N ALA A 189 11.55 -4.73 -13.60
CA ALA A 189 10.89 -4.80 -14.90
C ALA A 189 10.67 -6.27 -15.33
N GLY A 190 11.70 -7.12 -15.22
CA GLY A 190 11.63 -8.55 -15.51
C GLY A 190 10.60 -9.27 -14.66
N LEU A 191 10.58 -9.00 -13.35
CA LEU A 191 9.60 -9.55 -12.40
C LEU A 191 8.15 -9.22 -12.81
N PHE A 192 7.86 -7.94 -13.08
CA PHE A 192 6.51 -7.50 -13.42
C PHE A 192 6.08 -7.99 -14.81
N THR A 193 6.96 -7.94 -15.81
CA THR A 193 6.69 -8.47 -17.15
C THR A 193 6.44 -9.97 -17.10
N ASN A 194 7.21 -10.73 -16.31
CA ASN A 194 7.02 -12.16 -16.14
C ASN A 194 5.63 -12.48 -15.56
N ALA A 195 5.22 -11.79 -14.50
CA ALA A 195 3.90 -12.00 -13.89
C ALA A 195 2.75 -11.65 -14.85
N LEU A 196 2.88 -10.57 -15.62
CA LEU A 196 1.89 -10.20 -16.66
C LEU A 196 1.81 -11.26 -17.76
N THR A 197 2.94 -11.69 -18.30
CA THR A 197 3.00 -12.70 -19.36
C THR A 197 2.41 -14.04 -18.90
N GLN A 198 2.78 -14.52 -17.71
CA GLN A 198 2.21 -15.75 -17.13
C GLN A 198 0.70 -15.66 -16.89
N SER A 199 0.18 -14.45 -16.73
CA SER A 199 -1.22 -14.18 -16.48
C SER A 199 -2.01 -13.86 -17.76
N GLY A 200 -1.45 -14.11 -18.95
CA GLY A 200 -2.07 -13.76 -20.23
C GLY A 200 -2.36 -12.26 -20.35
N ASN A 201 -1.49 -11.42 -19.78
CA ASN A 201 -1.64 -9.96 -19.66
C ASN A 201 -2.87 -9.49 -18.87
N ASN A 202 -3.48 -10.34 -18.05
CA ASN A 202 -4.56 -9.92 -17.15
C ASN A 202 -3.98 -9.21 -15.90
N PRO A 203 -4.23 -7.89 -15.70
CA PRO A 203 -3.68 -7.13 -14.57
C PRO A 203 -4.03 -7.66 -13.19
N ARG A 204 -5.24 -8.22 -13.04
CA ARG A 204 -5.73 -8.77 -11.77
C ARG A 204 -5.05 -10.10 -11.46
N ALA A 205 -5.01 -11.00 -12.44
CA ALA A 205 -4.30 -12.26 -12.27
C ALA A 205 -2.80 -12.04 -11.99
N ALA A 206 -2.16 -11.08 -12.67
CA ALA A 206 -0.76 -10.72 -12.44
C ALA A 206 -0.51 -10.19 -11.04
N PHE A 207 -1.41 -9.36 -10.50
CA PHE A 207 -1.34 -8.92 -9.10
C PHE A 207 -1.39 -10.12 -8.15
N GLY A 208 -2.30 -11.07 -8.39
CA GLY A 208 -2.41 -12.28 -7.58
C GLY A 208 -1.14 -13.15 -7.61
N VAL A 209 -0.52 -13.29 -8.77
CA VAL A 209 0.77 -13.99 -8.93
C VAL A 209 1.86 -13.29 -8.10
N LEU A 210 2.01 -11.97 -8.26
CA LEU A 210 3.01 -11.18 -7.53
C LEU A 210 2.77 -11.21 -6.02
N TYR A 211 1.53 -11.06 -5.57
CA TYR A 211 1.18 -11.08 -4.14
C TYR A 211 1.59 -12.41 -3.50
N ARG A 212 1.34 -13.53 -4.18
CA ARG A 212 1.75 -14.86 -3.70
C ARG A 212 3.27 -15.01 -3.74
N SER A 213 3.93 -14.65 -4.84
CA SER A 213 5.39 -14.78 -4.96
C SER A 213 6.16 -13.92 -3.95
N MET A 214 5.60 -12.77 -3.56
CA MET A 214 6.14 -11.91 -2.51
C MET A 214 6.16 -12.59 -1.12
N GLY A 215 5.60 -13.79 -0.96
CA GLY A 215 5.83 -14.65 0.20
C GLY A 215 7.31 -14.97 0.46
N ALA A 216 8.17 -14.82 -0.54
CA ALA A 216 9.62 -14.92 -0.38
C ALA A 216 10.24 -13.76 0.43
N VAL A 217 9.56 -12.61 0.51
CA VAL A 217 10.06 -11.42 1.23
C VAL A 217 9.70 -11.53 2.70
N LYS A 218 10.74 -11.64 3.55
CA LYS A 218 10.58 -11.79 5.00
C LYS A 218 9.82 -10.61 5.59
N ARG A 219 8.96 -10.88 6.60
CA ARG A 219 8.23 -9.85 7.39
C ARG A 219 7.37 -8.88 6.56
N PHE A 220 7.15 -9.21 5.29
CA PHE A 220 6.30 -8.48 4.37
C PHE A 220 4.97 -9.22 4.30
N GLY A 221 4.25 -9.25 5.43
CA GLY A 221 2.92 -9.87 5.51
C GLY A 221 1.88 -9.12 4.67
N ARG A 222 0.62 -9.55 4.71
CA ARG A 222 -0.48 -9.04 3.85
C ARG A 222 -0.47 -7.53 3.61
N THR A 223 -0.42 -6.72 4.67
CA THR A 223 -0.41 -5.25 4.54
C THR A 223 0.78 -4.75 3.72
N GLY A 224 1.99 -5.25 3.98
CA GLY A 224 3.17 -4.87 3.21
C GLY A 224 3.02 -5.21 1.74
N LYS A 225 2.66 -6.48 1.42
CA LYS A 225 2.51 -6.95 0.04
C LYS A 225 1.47 -6.12 -0.72
N PHE A 226 0.31 -5.92 -0.11
CA PHE A 226 -0.79 -5.19 -0.71
C PHE A 226 -0.44 -3.71 -0.91
N ASP A 227 0.14 -3.06 0.09
CA ASP A 227 0.53 -1.65 0.01
C ASP A 227 1.61 -1.45 -1.06
N TYR A 228 2.63 -2.30 -1.11
CA TYR A 228 3.68 -2.24 -2.12
C TYR A 228 3.12 -2.38 -3.54
N LEU A 229 2.42 -3.48 -3.82
CA LEU A 229 1.93 -3.76 -5.18
C LEU A 229 0.89 -2.73 -5.66
N THR A 230 0.04 -2.24 -4.75
CA THR A 230 -0.88 -1.15 -5.12
C THR A 230 -0.15 0.17 -5.33
N MET A 231 0.92 0.46 -4.59
CA MET A 231 1.76 1.63 -4.85
C MET A 231 2.52 1.53 -6.18
N ILE A 232 3.04 0.35 -6.54
CA ILE A 232 3.64 0.09 -7.86
C ILE A 232 2.68 0.49 -8.99
N SER A 233 1.41 0.07 -8.89
CA SER A 233 0.37 0.44 -9.84
C SER A 233 0.09 1.95 -9.86
N LYS A 234 -0.11 2.57 -8.69
CA LYS A 234 -0.45 4.00 -8.59
C LYS A 234 0.66 4.94 -9.06
N VAL A 235 1.92 4.53 -8.95
CA VAL A 235 3.08 5.29 -9.44
C VAL A 235 3.27 5.11 -10.94
N GLY A 236 2.62 4.10 -11.55
CA GLY A 236 2.74 3.81 -12.97
C GLY A 236 3.93 2.93 -13.33
N ILE A 237 4.49 2.19 -12.37
CA ILE A 237 5.64 1.29 -12.60
C ILE A 237 5.20 0.02 -13.34
N SER A 238 4.02 -0.51 -13.03
CA SER A 238 3.46 -1.70 -13.69
C SER A 238 1.94 -1.65 -13.72
N THR A 239 1.35 -2.21 -14.78
CA THR A 239 -0.10 -2.25 -15.03
C THR A 239 -0.78 -3.42 -14.30
N ILE A 240 -0.57 -3.52 -12.99
CA ILE A 240 -1.21 -4.53 -12.12
C ILE A 240 -2.36 -3.91 -11.32
N VAL A 241 -3.36 -4.71 -10.98
CA VAL A 241 -4.55 -4.26 -10.24
C VAL A 241 -4.93 -5.29 -9.19
N ALA A 242 -5.19 -4.86 -7.94
CA ALA A 242 -5.60 -5.78 -6.89
C ALA A 242 -6.81 -6.63 -7.30
N ASP A 243 -6.66 -7.95 -7.26
CA ASP A 243 -7.66 -8.95 -7.61
C ASP A 243 -8.68 -9.19 -6.48
N SER A 244 -8.23 -9.10 -5.23
CA SER A 244 -9.06 -9.27 -4.04
C SER A 244 -8.65 -8.30 -2.93
N THR A 245 -9.35 -8.36 -1.78
CA THR A 245 -8.92 -7.63 -0.57
C THR A 245 -8.00 -8.45 0.33
N TYR A 246 -7.69 -9.70 -0.02
CA TYR A 246 -6.88 -10.62 0.81
C TYR A 246 -7.36 -10.70 2.26
N MET A 247 -8.68 -10.79 2.43
CA MET A 247 -9.36 -10.60 3.70
C MET A 247 -9.03 -11.67 4.73
N ALA A 248 -8.69 -12.89 4.29
CA ALA A 248 -8.33 -14.00 5.17
C ALA A 248 -7.10 -13.68 6.03
N GLU A 249 -6.21 -12.82 5.54
CA GLU A 249 -4.99 -12.39 6.24
C GLU A 249 -5.13 -11.01 6.90
N ALA A 250 -6.32 -10.39 6.83
CA ALA A 250 -6.57 -9.02 7.25
C ALA A 250 -7.41 -8.97 8.54
N THR A 251 -7.09 -8.09 9.48
CA THR A 251 -7.90 -7.90 10.70
C THR A 251 -8.94 -6.80 10.54
N GLY A 252 -8.53 -5.61 10.11
CA GLY A 252 -9.40 -4.44 9.96
C GLY A 252 -10.44 -4.61 8.85
N PRO A 253 -10.02 -4.84 7.59
CA PRO A 253 -10.93 -5.10 6.47
C PRO A 253 -11.93 -6.22 6.76
N LEU A 254 -11.47 -7.33 7.36
CA LEU A 254 -12.33 -8.46 7.74
C LEU A 254 -13.44 -8.05 8.71
N LYS A 255 -13.11 -7.29 9.76
CA LYS A 255 -14.11 -6.74 10.69
C LYS A 255 -15.11 -5.83 9.98
N GLY A 256 -14.65 -5.00 9.05
CA GLY A 256 -15.52 -4.13 8.26
C GLY A 256 -16.44 -4.88 7.32
N ALA A 257 -15.96 -5.92 6.66
CA ALA A 257 -16.79 -6.76 5.80
C ALA A 257 -17.82 -7.55 6.63
N ARG A 258 -17.43 -8.10 7.79
CA ARG A 258 -18.35 -8.74 8.74
C ARG A 258 -19.44 -7.78 9.20
N LEU A 259 -19.07 -6.54 9.51
CA LEU A 259 -20.04 -5.51 9.84
C LEU A 259 -20.99 -5.23 8.66
N LEU A 260 -20.46 -5.03 7.46
CA LEU A 260 -21.24 -4.72 6.27
C LEU A 260 -22.28 -5.80 5.96
N PHE A 261 -21.84 -7.06 5.87
CA PHE A 261 -22.68 -8.18 5.39
C PHE A 261 -23.36 -8.97 6.51
N GLY A 262 -22.87 -8.89 7.74
CA GLY A 262 -23.38 -9.63 8.88
C GLY A 262 -23.92 -8.76 10.02
N GLY A 263 -23.88 -7.43 9.88
CA GLY A 263 -24.46 -6.48 10.84
C GLY A 263 -23.61 -6.24 12.09
N ALA A 264 -22.55 -7.03 12.30
CA ALA A 264 -21.64 -6.90 13.43
C ALA A 264 -20.20 -7.24 13.03
N THR A 265 -19.22 -6.56 13.63
CA THR A 265 -17.79 -6.84 13.39
C THR A 265 -17.36 -8.24 13.83
N THR A 266 -18.17 -8.89 14.66
CA THR A 266 -18.00 -10.24 15.21
C THR A 266 -18.80 -11.32 14.46
N SER A 267 -19.51 -10.97 13.37
CA SER A 267 -20.25 -11.95 12.56
C SER A 267 -19.38 -13.15 12.18
N ASN A 268 -19.98 -14.34 12.19
CA ASN A 268 -19.29 -15.61 11.91
C ASN A 268 -19.05 -15.88 10.40
N LEU A 269 -19.37 -14.92 9.52
CA LEU A 269 -19.07 -15.02 8.09
C LEU A 269 -17.57 -15.27 7.87
N SER A 270 -17.28 -16.28 7.05
CA SER A 270 -15.92 -16.66 6.69
C SER A 270 -15.32 -15.67 5.70
N ALA A 271 -13.99 -15.54 5.71
CA ALA A 271 -13.28 -14.64 4.80
C ALA A 271 -13.57 -14.96 3.32
N VAL A 272 -13.72 -16.24 2.97
CA VAL A 272 -14.04 -16.69 1.61
C VAL A 272 -15.40 -16.16 1.15
N VAL A 273 -16.43 -16.30 2.00
CA VAL A 273 -17.78 -15.78 1.69
C VAL A 273 -17.75 -14.26 1.59
N LEU A 274 -17.00 -13.59 2.47
CA LEU A 274 -16.89 -12.13 2.45
C LEU A 274 -16.18 -11.65 1.18
N GLU A 275 -15.12 -12.30 0.73
CA GLU A 275 -14.45 -11.97 -0.54
C GLU A 275 -15.40 -12.09 -1.74
N GLN A 276 -16.19 -13.16 -1.82
CA GLN A 276 -17.21 -13.32 -2.88
C GLN A 276 -18.23 -12.18 -2.87
N LYS A 277 -18.72 -11.80 -1.67
CA LYS A 277 -19.65 -10.69 -1.50
C LYS A 277 -19.03 -9.34 -1.86
N ILE A 278 -17.75 -9.13 -1.55
CA ILE A 278 -17.01 -7.93 -1.94
C ILE A 278 -16.81 -7.87 -3.45
N GLN A 279 -16.47 -8.97 -4.11
CA GLN A 279 -16.37 -9.02 -5.56
C GLN A 279 -17.70 -8.68 -6.24
N HIS A 280 -18.80 -9.24 -5.73
CA HIS A 280 -20.14 -8.90 -6.21
C HIS A 280 -20.46 -7.43 -5.96
N LEU A 281 -20.17 -6.88 -4.77
CA LEU A 281 -20.32 -5.46 -4.47
C LEU A 281 -19.50 -4.56 -5.42
N ASP A 282 -18.23 -4.89 -5.68
CA ASP A 282 -17.38 -4.13 -6.59
C ASP A 282 -17.86 -4.19 -8.05
N SER A 283 -18.58 -5.24 -8.46
CA SER A 283 -19.17 -5.29 -9.80
C SER A 283 -20.16 -4.14 -10.06
N PHE A 284 -20.82 -3.64 -9.00
CA PHE A 284 -21.69 -2.46 -9.03
C PHE A 284 -20.91 -1.17 -8.74
N LEU A 285 -20.12 -1.14 -7.67
CA LEU A 285 -19.39 0.06 -7.26
C LEU A 285 -18.35 0.47 -8.31
N ARG A 286 -17.59 -0.51 -8.82
CA ARG A 286 -16.47 -0.36 -9.77
C ARG A 286 -15.42 0.63 -9.27
N VAL A 287 -15.06 0.48 -8.00
CA VAL A 287 -14.09 1.36 -7.32
C VAL A 287 -12.76 0.65 -7.08
N GLY A 288 -12.74 -0.68 -7.19
CA GLY A 288 -11.54 -1.50 -7.04
C GLY A 288 -11.27 -1.92 -5.61
N MET A 289 -10.50 -3.01 -5.48
CA MET A 289 -10.31 -3.71 -4.20
C MET A 289 -9.55 -2.87 -3.17
N GLN A 290 -8.60 -2.04 -3.58
CA GLN A 290 -7.89 -1.15 -2.66
C GLN A 290 -8.83 -0.14 -2.00
N VAL A 291 -9.77 0.45 -2.76
CA VAL A 291 -10.72 1.43 -2.21
C VAL A 291 -11.62 0.78 -1.17
N ILE A 292 -12.15 -0.41 -1.49
CA ILE A 292 -13.04 -1.16 -0.62
C ILE A 292 -12.33 -1.57 0.67
N GLU A 293 -11.12 -2.11 0.55
CA GLU A 293 -10.27 -2.52 1.66
C GLU A 293 -10.02 -1.36 2.64
N ASP A 294 -9.57 -0.23 2.12
CA ASP A 294 -9.26 0.97 2.90
C ASP A 294 -10.52 1.51 3.58
N ALA A 295 -11.65 1.54 2.85
CA ALA A 295 -12.92 2.04 3.36
C ALA A 295 -13.44 1.17 4.51
N LEU A 296 -13.44 -0.15 4.34
CA LEU A 296 -13.91 -1.09 5.37
C LEU A 296 -13.01 -1.10 6.61
N CYS A 297 -11.69 -1.04 6.41
CA CYS A 297 -10.72 -0.99 7.50
C CYS A 297 -10.94 0.22 8.42
N ASN A 298 -11.29 1.37 7.84
CA ASN A 298 -11.51 2.60 8.58
C ASN A 298 -12.94 2.74 9.12
N TRP A 299 -13.94 2.38 8.31
CA TRP A 299 -15.35 2.46 8.68
C TRP A 299 -15.66 1.64 9.95
N GLN A 300 -15.13 0.42 10.06
CA GLN A 300 -15.42 -0.46 11.20
C GLN A 300 -14.95 0.10 12.56
N LYS A 301 -14.02 1.06 12.57
CA LYS A 301 -13.52 1.69 13.82
C LYS A 301 -14.56 2.66 14.40
N SER A 302 -15.43 3.22 13.59
CA SER A 302 -16.44 4.20 13.98
C SER A 302 -17.59 4.18 12.96
N PRO A 303 -18.43 3.14 12.97
CA PRO A 303 -19.33 2.88 11.86
C PRO A 303 -20.39 3.96 11.68
N GLY A 304 -20.88 4.59 12.74
CA GLY A 304 -21.85 5.69 12.66
C GLY A 304 -21.22 7.09 12.48
N ARG A 305 -19.89 7.20 12.39
CA ARG A 305 -19.21 8.50 12.33
C ARG A 305 -17.99 8.48 11.42
N PHE A 306 -18.00 9.31 10.37
CA PHE A 306 -16.85 9.48 9.51
C PHE A 306 -15.65 10.04 10.29
N LEU A 307 -14.55 9.29 10.28
CA LEU A 307 -13.25 9.72 10.77
C LEU A 307 -12.24 9.63 9.64
N ARG A 308 -11.65 10.76 9.29
CA ARG A 308 -10.63 10.83 8.23
C ARG A 308 -9.41 10.00 8.60
N PHE A 309 -8.92 9.22 7.65
CA PHE A 309 -7.66 8.49 7.79
C PHE A 309 -6.48 9.48 7.96
N ARG A 310 -5.56 9.18 8.89
CA ARG A 310 -4.43 10.07 9.24
C ARG A 310 -3.04 9.50 8.92
N GLY A 311 -2.95 8.36 8.25
CA GLY A 311 -1.69 7.67 7.99
C GLY A 311 -1.42 6.53 8.96
#